data_AF-A0A0F9INP6-F1
#
_entry.id   AF-A0A0F9INP6-F1
#
_cell.length_a   1.000
_cell.length_b   1.000
_cell.length_c   1.000
_cell.angle_alpha   90.00
_cell.angle_beta   90.00
_cell.angle_gamma   90.00
#
_symmetry.space_group_name_H-M   'P 1'
#
loop_
_entity.id
_entity.type
_entity.pdbx_description
1 polymer ?
#
loop_
_entity_poly.entity_id
_entity_poly.type
_entity_poly.pdbx_seq_one_letter_code
_entity_poly.pdbx_strand_id
1 'polypeptide(L)'
;MSYEMENLRKIGYDILINHFEPFLRKYISNEVLIKKFGDQWRNYITRQVKERLRKKRNIDIDSTEIDVYFEELLFSDLKKIINRNYNLCEDLLGDLIKEFFNSGYE
;
A
#
# COMPACT_ATOMS: atom_id res chain seq x y z
N MET A 1 -19.10 -25.28 -0.65
CA MET A 1 -19.05 -24.05 0.17
C MET A 1 -20.49 -23.53 0.24
N SER A 2 -21.05 -23.26 1.42
CA SER A 2 -22.45 -22.80 1.50
C SER A 2 -22.60 -21.40 0.90
N TYR A 3 -23.76 -21.10 0.31
CA TYR A 3 -24.08 -19.79 -0.25
C TYR A 3 -23.87 -18.63 0.75
N GLU A 4 -24.14 -18.89 2.03
CA GLU A 4 -23.89 -17.96 3.12
C GLU A 4 -22.39 -17.63 3.30
N MET A 5 -21.52 -18.63 3.19
CA MET A 5 -20.07 -18.42 3.29
C MET A 5 -19.53 -17.60 2.11
N GLU A 6 -20.08 -17.78 0.92
CA GLU A 6 -19.69 -17.00 -0.25
C GLU A 6 -20.10 -15.52 -0.12
N ASN A 7 -21.33 -15.27 0.37
CA ASN A 7 -21.80 -13.91 0.64
C ASN A 7 -20.98 -13.22 1.75
N LEU A 8 -20.66 -13.92 2.84
CA LEU A 8 -19.83 -13.37 3.91
C LEU A 8 -18.41 -13.02 3.42
N ARG A 9 -17.83 -13.87 2.55
CA ARG A 9 -16.55 -13.56 1.91
C ARG A 9 -16.63 -12.32 1.05
N LYS A 10 -17.66 -12.20 0.21
CA LYS A 10 -17.85 -11.02 -0.63
C LYS A 10 -17.96 -9.74 0.19
N ILE A 11 -18.78 -9.74 1.24
CA ILE A 11 -18.91 -8.59 2.15
C ILE A 11 -17.56 -8.25 2.78
N GLY A 12 -16.81 -9.25 3.24
CA GLY A 12 -15.45 -9.05 3.78
C GLY A 12 -14.51 -8.40 2.76
N TYR A 13 -14.52 -8.87 1.51
CA TYR A 13 -13.74 -8.27 0.43
C TYR A 13 -14.19 -6.84 0.11
N ASP A 14 -15.50 -6.58 0.08
CA ASP A 14 -16.02 -5.24 -0.15
C ASP A 14 -15.58 -4.27 0.95
N ILE A 15 -15.57 -4.70 2.22
CA ILE A 15 -15.04 -3.89 3.32
C ILE A 15 -13.54 -3.61 3.13
N LEU A 16 -12.77 -4.64 2.77
CA LEU A 16 -11.33 -4.49 2.55
C LEU A 16 -11.02 -3.51 1.41
N ILE A 17 -11.71 -3.64 0.27
CA ILE A 17 -11.48 -2.82 -0.92
C ILE A 17 -11.99 -1.39 -0.69
N ASN A 18 -13.19 -1.22 -0.13
CA ASN A 18 -13.83 0.09 -0.06
C ASN A 18 -13.39 0.93 1.15
N HIS A 19 -12.86 0.30 2.20
CA HIS A 19 -12.48 1.00 3.43
C HIS A 19 -11.03 0.82 3.81
N PHE A 20 -10.54 -0.42 3.83
CA PHE A 20 -9.19 -0.69 4.30
C PHE A 20 -8.11 -0.20 3.32
N GLU A 21 -8.25 -0.45 2.01
CA GLU A 21 -7.28 0.03 1.02
C GLU A 21 -7.13 1.56 1.00
N PRO A 22 -8.21 2.37 0.93
CA PRO A 22 -8.09 3.83 0.99
C PRO A 22 -7.44 4.32 2.29
N PHE A 23 -7.84 3.73 3.42
CA PHE A 23 -7.22 4.02 4.71
C PHE A 23 -5.71 3.71 4.70
N LEU A 24 -5.32 2.54 4.19
CA LEU A 24 -3.93 2.11 4.12
C LEU A 24 -3.09 3.05 3.26
N ARG A 25 -3.60 3.47 2.10
CA ARG A 25 -2.94 4.45 1.22
C ARG A 25 -2.68 5.76 1.97
N LYS A 26 -3.72 6.29 2.64
CA LYS A 26 -3.64 7.53 3.40
C LYS A 26 -2.68 7.45 4.58
N TYR A 27 -2.64 6.30 5.26
CA TYR A 27 -1.72 6.08 6.37
C TYR A 27 -0.27 6.04 5.88
N ILE A 28 0.03 5.27 4.83
CA ILE A 28 1.39 5.17 4.29
C ILE A 28 1.87 6.53 3.75
N SER A 29 1.01 7.26 3.02
CA SER A 29 1.41 8.56 2.48
C SER A 29 1.68 9.55 3.62
N ASN A 30 0.73 9.76 4.53
CA ASN A 30 0.82 10.82 5.53
C ASN A 30 1.68 10.44 6.73
N GLU A 31 1.43 9.29 7.34
CA GLU A 31 2.03 8.93 8.63
C GLU A 31 3.38 8.24 8.51
N VAL A 32 3.68 7.62 7.36
CA VAL A 32 4.95 6.92 7.14
C VAL A 32 5.88 7.75 6.27
N LEU A 33 5.46 8.07 5.05
CA LEU A 33 6.35 8.66 4.06
C LEU A 33 6.54 10.16 4.23
N ILE A 34 5.46 10.95 4.21
CA ILE A 34 5.55 12.41 4.36
C ILE A 34 6.09 12.76 5.74
N LYS A 35 5.53 12.18 6.80
CA LYS A 35 5.93 12.48 8.18
C LYS A 35 7.41 12.22 8.44
N LYS A 36 8.00 11.16 7.85
CA LYS A 36 9.40 10.82 8.09
C LYS A 36 10.39 11.40 7.08
N PHE A 37 10.01 11.47 5.80
CA PHE A 37 10.93 11.80 4.73
C PHE A 37 10.63 13.15 4.05
N GLY A 38 9.51 13.80 4.39
CA GLY A 38 9.06 15.04 3.75
C GLY A 38 9.07 14.92 2.23
N ASP A 39 9.61 15.92 1.54
CA ASP A 39 9.69 15.95 0.08
C ASP A 39 10.56 14.84 -0.54
N GLN A 40 11.44 14.21 0.27
CA GLN A 40 12.30 13.12 -0.19
C GLN A 40 11.61 11.76 -0.22
N TRP A 41 10.33 11.66 0.11
CA TRP A 41 9.58 10.40 0.11
C TRP A 41 9.72 9.59 -1.19
N ARG A 42 9.87 10.27 -2.33
CA ARG A 42 10.04 9.66 -3.66
C ARG A 42 11.28 8.77 -3.74
N ASN A 43 12.32 9.03 -2.96
CA ASN A 43 13.55 8.24 -2.94
C ASN A 43 13.36 6.88 -2.26
N TYR A 44 12.32 6.75 -1.44
CA TYR A 44 12.01 5.53 -0.71
C TYR A 44 11.06 4.60 -1.47
N ILE A 45 10.59 5.05 -2.64
CA ILE A 45 9.81 4.22 -3.54
C ILE A 45 10.71 3.41 -4.46
N THR A 46 10.42 2.10 -4.54
CA THR A 46 11.25 1.17 -5.30
C THR A 46 11.25 1.49 -6.81
N ARG A 47 12.40 1.30 -7.47
CA ARG A 47 12.51 1.49 -8.93
C ARG A 47 11.49 0.67 -9.72
N GLN A 48 11.21 -0.57 -9.30
CA GLN A 48 10.20 -1.44 -9.94
C GLN A 48 8.80 -0.81 -9.92
N VAL A 49 8.38 -0.22 -8.80
CA VAL A 49 7.07 0.43 -8.68
C VAL A 49 7.02 1.65 -9.60
N LYS A 50 8.06 2.50 -9.58
CA LYS A 50 8.19 3.67 -10.47
C LYS A 50 8.11 3.28 -11.95
N GLU A 51 8.89 2.30 -12.37
CA GLU A 51 8.93 1.82 -13.75
C GLU A 51 7.59 1.25 -14.21
N ARG A 52 6.90 0.48 -13.36
CA ARG A 52 5.59 -0.09 -13.70
C ARG A 52 4.55 1.00 -13.88
N LEU A 53 4.48 1.98 -12.98
CA LEU A 53 3.54 3.09 -13.08
C LEU A 53 3.80 3.94 -14.33
N ARG A 54 5.07 4.24 -14.60
CA ARG A 54 5.45 4.94 -15.83
C ARG A 54 5.02 4.19 -17.09
N LYS A 55 5.29 2.88 -17.15
CA LYS A 55 4.96 2.05 -18.33
C LYS A 55 3.47 1.74 -18.50
N LYS A 56 2.74 1.49 -17.41
CA LYS A 56 1.36 1.00 -17.47
C LYS A 56 0.31 2.10 -17.32
N ARG A 57 0.64 3.20 -16.65
CA ARG A 57 -0.29 4.28 -16.32
C ARG A 57 0.14 5.65 -16.84
N ASN A 58 1.32 5.75 -17.48
CA ASN A 58 1.92 7.02 -17.92
C ASN A 58 2.10 8.04 -16.77
N ILE A 59 2.40 7.54 -15.57
CA ILE A 59 2.61 8.36 -14.37
C ILE A 59 4.11 8.53 -14.15
N ASP A 60 4.54 9.78 -14.04
CA ASP A 60 5.89 10.14 -13.65
C ASP A 60 5.89 10.65 -12.20
N ILE A 61 6.53 9.89 -11.29
CA ILE A 61 6.54 10.19 -9.86
C ILE A 61 7.17 11.55 -9.56
N ASP A 62 8.12 11.99 -10.37
CA ASP A 62 8.87 13.22 -10.14
C ASP A 62 8.01 14.46 -10.43
N SER A 63 6.95 14.32 -11.22
CA SER A 63 5.99 15.39 -11.55
C SER A 63 4.59 15.18 -10.97
N THR A 64 4.34 14.06 -10.29
CA THR A 64 3.02 13.73 -9.73
C THR A 64 2.94 14.04 -8.24
N GLU A 65 1.80 14.55 -7.80
CA GLU A 65 1.47 14.73 -6.38
C GLU A 65 1.35 13.37 -5.67
N ILE A 66 1.67 13.34 -4.38
CA ILE A 66 1.71 12.07 -3.62
C ILE A 66 0.35 11.37 -3.59
N ASP A 67 -0.75 12.11 -3.48
CA ASP A 67 -2.09 11.51 -3.40
C ASP A 67 -2.47 10.82 -4.72
N VAL A 68 -2.26 11.51 -5.85
CA VAL A 68 -2.47 10.94 -7.19
C VAL A 68 -1.58 9.72 -7.41
N TYR A 69 -0.32 9.78 -6.95
CA TYR A 69 0.59 8.66 -7.01
C TYR A 69 0.09 7.46 -6.20
N PHE A 70 -0.39 7.70 -4.98
CA PHE A 70 -0.82 6.66 -4.05
C PHE A 70 -2.15 6.03 -4.43
N GLU A 71 -3.05 6.73 -5.11
CA GLU A 71 -4.27 6.14 -5.69
C GLU A 71 -3.94 5.05 -6.73
N GLU A 72 -2.83 5.21 -7.46
CA GLU A 72 -2.48 4.34 -8.59
C GLU A 72 -1.66 3.11 -8.20
N LEU A 73 -1.28 3.00 -6.92
CA LEU A 73 -0.58 1.84 -6.40
C LEU A 73 -1.49 0.61 -6.35
N LEU A 74 -0.94 -0.56 -6.61
CA LEU A 74 -1.60 -1.82 -6.28
C LEU A 74 -1.38 -2.13 -4.81
N PHE A 75 -2.24 -2.96 -4.22
CA PHE A 75 -2.04 -3.44 -2.85
C PHE A 75 -0.66 -4.09 -2.63
N SER A 76 -0.16 -4.80 -3.66
CA SER A 76 1.19 -5.39 -3.63
C SER A 76 2.31 -4.36 -3.55
N ASP A 77 2.09 -3.13 -4.00
CA ASP A 77 3.05 -2.04 -3.85
C ASP A 77 3.02 -1.44 -2.46
N LEU A 78 1.81 -1.23 -1.93
CA LEU A 78 1.61 -0.79 -0.54
C LEU A 78 2.32 -1.77 0.40
N LYS A 79 2.15 -3.09 0.19
CA LYS A 79 2.89 -4.14 0.89
C LYS A 79 4.40 -3.98 0.77
N LYS A 80 4.94 -3.75 -0.42
CA LYS A 80 6.40 -3.55 -0.62
C LYS A 80 6.92 -2.30 0.09
N ILE A 81 6.15 -1.21 0.09
CA ILE A 81 6.50 0.03 0.78
C ILE A 81 6.51 -0.20 2.29
N ILE A 82 5.46 -0.84 2.83
CA ILE A 82 5.37 -1.23 4.24
C ILE A 82 6.56 -2.10 4.63
N ASN A 83 6.86 -3.18 3.90
CA ASN A 83 7.93 -4.12 4.29
C ASN A 83 9.30 -3.45 4.42
N ARG A 84 9.62 -2.51 3.53
CA ARG A 84 10.88 -1.76 3.57
C ARG A 84 10.93 -0.75 4.72
N ASN A 85 9.76 -0.32 5.19
CA ASN A 85 9.57 0.71 6.19
C ASN A 85 8.83 0.14 7.41
N TYR A 86 8.96 -1.16 7.69
CA TYR A 86 8.08 -1.85 8.64
C TYR A 86 8.15 -1.24 10.04
N ASN A 87 9.36 -0.84 10.45
CA ASN A 87 9.62 -0.12 11.69
C ASN A 87 8.90 1.22 11.83
N LEU A 88 8.32 1.74 10.74
CA LEU A 88 7.54 2.97 10.72
C LEU A 88 6.05 2.74 10.64
N CYS A 89 5.66 1.51 10.31
CA CYS A 89 4.28 1.09 10.30
C CYS A 89 3.91 0.35 11.58
N GLU A 90 4.80 0.30 12.59
CA GLU A 90 4.62 -0.47 13.82
C GLU A 90 3.36 -0.03 14.58
N ASP A 91 3.03 1.26 14.60
CA ASP A 91 1.80 1.76 15.24
C ASP A 91 0.52 1.26 14.55
N LEU A 92 0.55 1.06 13.22
CA LEU A 92 -0.60 0.53 12.46
C LEU A 92 -0.66 -0.99 12.51
N LEU A 93 0.49 -1.64 12.41
CA LEU A 93 0.56 -3.08 12.31
C LEU A 93 0.54 -3.73 13.69
N GLY A 94 1.04 -3.07 14.73
CA GLY A 94 1.11 -3.61 16.09
C GLY A 94 1.70 -5.02 16.09
N ASP A 95 0.90 -5.96 16.62
CA ASP A 95 1.21 -7.39 16.66
C ASP A 95 0.92 -8.16 15.36
N LEU A 96 0.44 -7.52 14.29
CA LEU A 96 0.32 -8.15 12.97
C LEU A 96 1.70 -8.58 12.53
N ILE A 97 1.96 -9.87 12.73
CA ILE A 97 3.27 -10.48 12.61
C ILE A 97 3.88 -10.08 11.27
N LYS A 98 5.12 -9.61 11.32
CA LYS A 98 5.96 -9.34 10.15
C LYS A 98 5.89 -10.47 9.10
N GLU A 99 5.61 -11.71 9.53
CA GLU A 99 5.34 -12.89 8.69
C GLU A 99 4.12 -12.78 7.76
N PHE A 100 3.02 -12.11 8.13
CA PHE A 100 1.89 -11.88 7.23
C PHE A 100 2.25 -10.93 6.07
N PHE A 101 3.22 -10.05 6.32
CA PHE A 101 3.73 -9.11 5.35
C PHE A 101 4.96 -9.64 4.61
N ASN A 102 5.74 -10.53 5.22
CA ASN A 102 6.90 -11.19 4.63
C ASN A 102 6.58 -12.52 3.94
N SER A 103 5.38 -13.09 4.12
CA SER A 103 4.95 -14.26 3.36
C SER A 103 4.88 -13.88 1.89
N GLY A 104 5.92 -14.32 1.17
CA GLY A 104 6.01 -14.32 -0.26
C GLY A 104 5.01 -15.35 -0.77
N TYR A 105 3.94 -14.87 -1.39
CA TYR A 105 3.53 -15.52 -2.61
C TYR A 105 4.42 -14.90 -3.69
N GLU A 106 5.51 -15.61 -4.00
CA GLU A 106 6.20 -15.48 -5.29
C GLU A 106 5.29 -15.97 -6.40
#